data_AF-A0A914RW46-F1
#
_entry.id   AF-A0A914RW46-F1
#
_cell.length_a   1.000
_cell.length_b   1.000
_cell.length_c   1.000
_cell.angle_alpha   90.00
_cell.angle_beta   90.00
_cell.angle_gamma   90.00
#
_symmetry.space_group_name_H-M   'P 1'
#
loop_
_entity.id
_entity.type
_entity.pdbx_description
1 polymer ?
#
loop_
_entity_poly.entity_id
_entity_poly.type
_entity_poly.pdbx_seq_one_letter_code
_entity_poly.pdbx_strand_id
1 'polypeptide(L)'
;MRAWLSGHRYDILEELVICIQETVLGVQSDLVSQLVVMVAPTESYPLYFYYDMNTREEVVSRRNVDFAHLPKLGLRRLEENYIIEKVRSPYSLGHLYRAVGKHDPTEHRFFYRAVVRVVDGYTARHVTCSLKKALKRAAGEIAVGLYRSNTIDRNHVFLFIDRTPSGSKIQMSPADWRNVVYKAYRDCKRIVIHFIASPA
;
A
#
# COMPACT_ATOMS: atom_id res chain seq x y z
N MET A 1 13.48 4.13 25.17
CA MET A 1 12.55 3.06 25.59
C MET A 1 11.52 2.69 24.49
N ARG A 2 11.92 2.61 23.21
CA ARG A 2 11.04 2.17 22.09
C ARG A 2 11.61 1.00 21.26
N ALA A 3 12.86 0.61 21.51
CA ALA A 3 13.54 -0.44 20.76
C ALA A 3 13.29 -1.87 21.28
N TRP A 4 12.71 -2.02 22.48
CA TRP A 4 12.52 -3.32 23.13
C TRP A 4 11.17 -3.99 22.80
N LEU A 5 10.18 -3.22 22.35
CA LEU A 5 8.84 -3.70 21.97
C LEU A 5 8.74 -4.13 20.50
N SER A 6 9.76 -3.86 19.68
CA SER A 6 9.76 -4.30 18.29
C SER A 6 10.09 -5.79 18.18
N GLY A 7 11.09 -6.29 18.93
CA GLY A 7 11.53 -7.70 18.93
C GLY A 7 10.40 -8.71 19.20
N HIS A 8 9.71 -8.59 20.33
CA HIS A 8 8.66 -9.54 20.73
C HIS A 8 7.43 -9.55 19.79
N ARG A 9 7.15 -8.42 19.10
CA ARG A 9 6.08 -8.38 18.09
C ARG A 9 6.47 -9.12 16.80
N TYR A 10 7.77 -9.26 16.51
CA TYR A 10 8.23 -9.96 15.32
C TYR A 10 8.14 -11.48 15.51
N ASP A 11 8.54 -11.98 16.68
CA ASP A 11 8.49 -13.42 16.99
C ASP A 11 7.05 -13.96 16.92
N ILE A 12 6.08 -13.23 17.50
CA ILE A 12 4.65 -13.61 17.46
C ILE A 12 4.10 -13.63 16.03
N LEU A 13 4.57 -12.74 15.16
CA LEU A 13 4.07 -12.63 13.79
C LEU A 13 4.64 -13.76 12.91
N GLU A 14 5.88 -14.19 13.17
CA GLU A 14 6.48 -15.35 12.51
C GLU A 14 5.84 -16.66 12.98
N GLU A 15 5.64 -16.84 14.30
CA GLU A 15 4.90 -17.98 14.85
C GLU A 15 3.48 -18.07 14.26
N LEU A 16 2.78 -16.93 14.18
CA LEU A 16 1.46 -16.86 13.56
C LEU A 16 1.50 -17.25 12.08
N VAL A 17 2.50 -16.80 11.32
CA VAL A 17 2.65 -17.18 9.91
C VAL A 17 2.89 -18.68 9.76
N ILE A 18 3.69 -19.30 10.64
CA ILE A 18 3.93 -20.74 10.65
C ILE A 18 2.61 -21.49 10.90
N CYS A 19 1.87 -21.14 11.95
CA CYS A 19 0.58 -21.79 12.25
C CYS A 19 -0.43 -21.63 11.10
N ILE A 20 -0.44 -20.46 10.45
CA ILE A 20 -1.28 -20.24 9.27
C ILE A 20 -0.85 -21.15 8.13
N GLN A 21 0.45 -21.24 7.83
CA GLN A 21 0.99 -22.09 6.77
C GLN A 21 0.62 -23.56 6.98
N GLU A 22 0.80 -24.08 8.20
CA GLU A 22 0.40 -25.45 8.55
C GLU A 22 -1.09 -25.68 8.31
N THR A 23 -1.93 -24.71 8.68
CA THR A 23 -3.37 -24.77 8.45
C THR A 23 -3.70 -24.75 6.95
N VAL A 24 -3.06 -23.89 6.16
CA VAL A 24 -3.25 -23.80 4.70
C VAL A 24 -2.85 -25.11 4.02
N LEU A 25 -1.74 -25.72 4.43
CA LEU A 25 -1.28 -27.00 3.90
C LEU A 25 -2.28 -28.15 4.16
N GLY A 26 -3.05 -28.06 5.24
CA GLY A 26 -4.11 -29.01 5.57
C GLY A 26 -5.39 -28.86 4.73
N VAL A 27 -5.59 -27.73 4.04
CA VAL A 27 -6.75 -27.52 3.17
C VAL A 27 -6.51 -28.20 1.83
N GLN A 28 -7.21 -29.32 1.58
CA GLN A 28 -7.20 -30.02 0.30
C GLN A 28 -8.47 -29.70 -0.48
N SER A 29 -8.37 -28.79 -1.45
CA SER A 29 -9.45 -28.51 -2.40
C SER A 29 -8.88 -27.98 -3.71
N ASP A 30 -9.16 -28.69 -4.80
CA ASP A 30 -8.75 -28.29 -6.15
C ASP A 30 -9.66 -27.19 -6.73
N LEU A 31 -10.74 -26.83 -6.03
CA LEU A 31 -11.70 -25.81 -6.44
C LEU A 31 -11.38 -24.41 -5.88
N VAL A 32 -10.50 -24.33 -4.87
CA VAL A 32 -10.12 -23.07 -4.24
C VAL A 32 -8.82 -22.60 -4.85
N SER A 33 -8.83 -21.46 -5.54
CA SER A 33 -7.62 -20.88 -6.15
C SER A 33 -6.86 -19.93 -5.22
N GLN A 34 -7.53 -19.37 -4.21
CA GLN A 34 -6.95 -18.44 -3.25
C GLN A 34 -7.59 -18.60 -1.88
N LEU A 35 -6.75 -18.62 -0.84
CA LEU A 35 -7.18 -18.57 0.55
C LEU A 35 -6.73 -17.25 1.17
N VAL A 36 -7.63 -16.62 1.94
CA VAL A 36 -7.33 -15.37 2.65
C VAL A 36 -7.56 -15.59 4.13
N VAL A 37 -6.51 -15.40 4.93
CA VAL A 37 -6.58 -15.47 6.39
C VAL A 37 -6.58 -14.07 6.95
N MET A 38 -7.66 -13.73 7.66
CA MET A 38 -7.80 -12.46 8.37
C MET A 38 -7.57 -12.70 9.86
N VAL A 39 -6.63 -11.96 10.44
CA VAL A 39 -6.41 -11.91 11.89
C VAL A 39 -6.82 -10.53 12.34
N ALA A 40 -7.80 -10.44 13.25
CA ALA A 40 -8.35 -9.16 13.72
C ALA A 40 -7.99 -8.95 15.19
N PRO A 41 -6.84 -8.33 15.50
CA PRO A 41 -6.49 -7.99 16.88
C PRO A 41 -7.45 -6.94 17.42
N THR A 42 -7.73 -6.99 18.71
CA THR A 42 -8.61 -6.03 19.40
C THR A 42 -8.09 -4.59 19.36
N GLU A 43 -6.77 -4.39 19.27
CA GLU A 43 -6.14 -3.07 19.39
C GLU A 43 -5.57 -2.53 18.07
N SER A 44 -5.77 -3.22 16.93
CA SER A 44 -5.16 -2.80 15.67
C SER A 44 -6.01 -3.12 14.44
N TYR A 45 -5.63 -2.55 13.31
CA TYR A 45 -6.28 -2.86 12.03
C TYR A 45 -6.05 -4.35 11.69
N PRO A 46 -7.05 -5.05 11.14
CA PRO A 46 -6.90 -6.45 10.79
C PRO A 46 -5.69 -6.70 9.87
N LEU A 47 -5.01 -7.80 10.13
CA LEU A 47 -3.93 -8.34 9.30
C LEU A 47 -4.54 -9.30 8.29
N TYR A 48 -3.99 -9.30 7.08
CA TYR A 48 -4.48 -10.13 5.97
C TYR A 48 -3.32 -10.89 5.36
N PHE A 49 -3.47 -12.20 5.21
CA PHE A 49 -2.51 -13.09 4.58
C PHE A 49 -3.17 -13.78 3.40
N TYR A 50 -2.53 -13.78 2.24
CA TYR A 50 -3.07 -14.32 0.99
C TYR A 50 -2.23 -15.50 0.56
N TYR A 51 -2.86 -16.63 0.26
CA TYR A 51 -2.19 -17.83 -0.23
C TYR A 51 -2.72 -18.19 -1.61
N ASP A 52 -1.82 -18.43 -2.55
CA ASP A 52 -2.16 -19.09 -3.80
C ASP A 52 -2.29 -20.57 -3.53
N MET A 53 -3.46 -21.15 -3.76
CA MET A 53 -3.70 -22.56 -3.41
C MET A 53 -3.12 -23.54 -4.43
N ASN A 54 -2.73 -23.07 -5.61
CA ASN A 54 -2.04 -23.90 -6.60
C ASN A 54 -0.57 -24.11 -6.21
N THR A 55 0.11 -23.03 -5.76
CA THR A 55 1.51 -23.11 -5.32
C THR A 55 1.66 -23.40 -3.83
N ARG A 56 0.59 -23.15 -3.06
CA ARG A 56 0.57 -23.19 -1.57
C ARG A 56 1.53 -22.20 -0.92
N GLU A 57 1.90 -21.15 -1.65
CA GLU A 57 2.77 -20.09 -1.16
C GLU A 57 1.99 -18.83 -0.81
N GLU A 58 2.50 -18.07 0.16
CA GLU A 58 1.93 -16.78 0.48
C GLU A 58 2.28 -15.75 -0.61
N VAL A 59 1.25 -15.02 -1.07
CA VAL A 59 1.40 -13.86 -1.93
C VAL A 59 1.74 -12.63 -1.08
N VAL A 60 3.00 -12.55 -0.61
CA VAL A 60 3.49 -11.50 0.32
C VAL A 60 3.25 -10.08 -0.20
N SER A 61 3.21 -9.88 -1.52
CA SER A 61 2.89 -8.59 -2.15
C SER A 61 1.48 -8.06 -1.79
N ARG A 62 0.59 -8.94 -1.32
CA ARG A 62 -0.80 -8.64 -0.94
C ARG A 62 -1.02 -8.61 0.57
N ARG A 63 0.01 -8.93 1.38
CA ARG A 63 -0.10 -8.96 2.85
C ARG A 63 -0.61 -7.63 3.42
N ASN A 64 -1.51 -7.68 4.40
CA ASN A 64 -2.12 -6.51 5.05
C ASN A 64 -2.82 -5.55 4.09
N VAL A 65 -3.37 -6.08 3.00
CA VAL A 65 -4.31 -5.38 2.13
C VAL A 65 -5.69 -5.98 2.37
N ASP A 66 -6.65 -5.13 2.70
CA ASP A 66 -8.06 -5.53 2.76
C ASP A 66 -8.51 -6.09 1.39
N PHE A 67 -9.26 -7.19 1.40
CA PHE A 67 -9.73 -7.86 0.18
C PHE A 67 -10.49 -6.89 -0.75
N ALA A 68 -11.31 -6.00 -0.20
CA ALA A 68 -12.06 -5.01 -0.99
C ALA A 68 -11.16 -3.91 -1.57
N HIS A 69 -9.96 -3.71 -1.01
CA HIS A 69 -8.99 -2.73 -1.48
C HIS A 69 -8.03 -3.29 -2.52
N LEU A 70 -7.79 -4.60 -2.54
CA LEU A 70 -6.83 -5.23 -3.44
C LEU A 70 -7.02 -4.84 -4.92
N PRO A 71 -8.21 -4.94 -5.54
CA PRO A 71 -8.39 -4.51 -6.93
C PRO A 71 -8.19 -2.99 -7.12
N LYS A 72 -8.46 -2.19 -6.08
CA LYS A 72 -8.33 -0.73 -6.11
C LYS A 72 -6.87 -0.27 -6.17
N LEU A 73 -5.90 -1.11 -5.78
CA LEU A 73 -4.47 -0.76 -5.81
C LEU A 73 -3.85 -0.85 -7.22
N GLY A 74 -4.50 -1.55 -8.15
CA GLY A 74 -4.04 -1.70 -9.53
C GLY A 74 -2.70 -2.45 -9.65
N LEU A 75 -2.45 -3.44 -8.79
CA LEU A 75 -1.19 -4.20 -8.75
C LEU A 75 -0.91 -4.96 -10.05
N ARG A 76 -1.96 -5.47 -10.73
CA ARG A 76 -1.84 -6.16 -12.02
C ARG A 76 -1.04 -5.36 -13.06
N ARG A 77 -1.25 -4.03 -13.12
CA ARG A 77 -0.54 -3.13 -14.05
C ARG A 77 0.98 -3.07 -13.78
N LEU A 78 1.38 -3.34 -12.53
CA LEU A 78 2.79 -3.45 -12.16
C LEU A 78 3.32 -4.83 -12.47
N GLU A 79 2.59 -5.87 -12.05
CA GLU A 79 2.97 -7.28 -12.23
C GLU A 79 3.16 -7.66 -13.70
N GLU A 80 2.50 -6.96 -14.64
CA GLU A 80 2.71 -7.13 -16.08
C GLU A 80 4.14 -6.76 -16.52
N ASN A 81 4.72 -5.68 -15.98
CA ASN A 81 5.98 -5.10 -16.47
C ASN A 81 7.16 -5.20 -15.49
N TYR A 82 6.86 -5.46 -14.21
CA TYR A 82 7.82 -5.41 -13.11
C TYR A 82 7.73 -6.66 -12.24
N ILE A 83 8.87 -7.07 -11.68
CA ILE A 83 8.93 -7.97 -10.53
C ILE A 83 8.80 -7.08 -9.29
N ILE A 84 7.72 -7.25 -8.52
CA ILE A 84 7.42 -6.39 -7.37
C ILE A 84 7.62 -7.11 -6.04
N GLU A 85 8.21 -6.39 -5.09
CA GLU A 85 8.37 -6.82 -3.70
C GLU A 85 7.73 -5.77 -2.80
N LYS A 86 6.87 -6.20 -1.87
CA LYS A 86 6.25 -5.28 -0.92
C LYS A 86 7.24 -4.92 0.18
N VAL A 87 7.53 -3.63 0.32
CA VAL A 87 8.35 -3.11 1.40
C VAL A 87 7.52 -3.13 2.68
N ARG A 88 8.07 -3.73 3.74
CA ARG A 88 7.43 -3.73 5.07
C ARG A 88 7.31 -2.27 5.56
N SER A 89 6.08 -1.85 5.83
CA SER A 89 5.78 -0.52 6.36
C SER A 89 5.10 -0.66 7.73
N PRO A 90 5.46 0.17 8.73
CA PRO A 90 4.74 0.22 9.99
C PRO A 90 3.33 0.83 9.84
N TYR A 91 3.02 1.39 8.66
CA TYR A 91 1.73 2.02 8.36
C TYR A 91 0.85 1.09 7.52
N SER A 92 -0.38 0.84 7.96
CA SER A 92 -1.35 0.00 7.24
C SER A 92 -2.14 0.73 6.14
N LEU A 93 -2.05 2.07 6.08
CA LEU A 93 -2.90 2.90 5.20
C LEU A 93 -2.34 3.09 3.79
N GLY A 94 -1.14 2.59 3.51
CA GLY A 94 -0.54 2.60 2.18
C GLY A 94 0.47 1.48 2.00
N HIS A 95 0.85 1.24 0.76
CA HIS A 95 1.64 0.08 0.39
C HIS A 95 2.75 0.49 -0.57
N LEU A 96 3.99 0.38 -0.10
CA LEU A 96 5.17 0.65 -0.89
C LEU A 96 5.68 -0.65 -1.52
N TYR A 97 5.97 -0.61 -2.81
CA TYR A 97 6.51 -1.73 -3.56
C TYR A 97 7.83 -1.33 -4.19
N ARG A 98 8.87 -2.12 -3.94
CA ARG A 98 10.09 -2.10 -4.74
C ARG A 98 9.81 -2.86 -6.03
N ALA A 99 10.29 -2.34 -7.15
CA ALA A 99 10.06 -2.95 -8.45
C ALA A 99 11.36 -2.98 -9.27
N VAL A 100 11.55 -4.08 -10.00
CA VAL A 100 12.61 -4.26 -10.99
C VAL A 100 11.96 -4.52 -12.34
N GLY A 101 12.40 -3.80 -13.38
CA GLY A 101 11.90 -3.96 -14.74
C GLY A 101 12.13 -5.39 -15.26
N LYS A 102 11.10 -6.02 -15.84
CA LYS A 102 11.26 -7.33 -16.48
C LYS A 102 12.04 -7.25 -17.80
N HIS A 103 11.90 -6.13 -18.50
CA HIS A 103 12.59 -5.88 -19.78
C HIS A 103 13.96 -5.24 -19.59
N ASP A 104 14.16 -4.51 -18.50
CA ASP A 104 15.43 -3.87 -18.14
C ASP A 104 15.70 -4.05 -16.62
N PRO A 105 16.61 -4.96 -16.24
CA PRO A 105 16.94 -5.20 -14.84
C PRO A 105 17.62 -4.02 -14.13
N THR A 106 18.15 -3.04 -14.87
CA THR A 106 18.74 -1.82 -14.29
C THR A 106 17.66 -0.82 -13.87
N GLU A 107 16.43 -1.00 -14.34
CA GLU A 107 15.29 -0.17 -14.01
C GLU A 107 14.75 -0.53 -12.61
N HIS A 108 15.14 0.27 -11.61
CA HIS A 108 14.63 0.14 -10.26
C HIS A 108 13.68 1.30 -9.91
N ARG A 109 12.50 0.96 -9.38
CA ARG A 109 11.47 1.95 -9.01
C ARG A 109 10.82 1.64 -7.68
N PHE A 110 10.31 2.66 -7.00
CA PHE A 110 9.27 2.50 -5.98
C PHE A 110 7.89 2.87 -6.51
N PHE A 111 6.92 2.00 -6.22
CA PHE A 111 5.50 2.26 -6.43
C PHE A 111 4.78 2.35 -5.09
N TYR A 112 4.23 3.50 -4.76
CA TYR A 112 3.34 3.68 -3.63
C TYR A 112 1.88 3.55 -4.08
N ARG A 113 1.12 2.65 -3.46
CA ARG A 113 -0.30 2.41 -3.72
C ARG A 113 -1.10 2.59 -2.43
N ALA A 114 -2.16 3.39 -2.47
CA ALA A 114 -3.03 3.55 -1.31
C ALA A 114 -4.50 3.77 -1.71
N VAL A 115 -5.39 3.31 -0.84
CA VAL A 115 -6.82 3.62 -0.89
C VAL A 115 -7.07 4.77 0.08
N VAL A 116 -7.49 5.92 -0.45
CA VAL A 116 -7.75 7.14 0.32
C VAL A 116 -9.24 7.20 0.63
N ARG A 117 -9.59 6.94 1.90
CA ARG A 117 -10.95 7.13 2.40
C ARG A 117 -11.17 8.61 2.76
N VAL A 118 -12.27 9.18 2.28
CA VAL A 118 -12.71 10.54 2.64
C VAL A 118 -13.84 10.42 3.64
N VAL A 119 -13.53 10.68 4.90
CA VAL A 119 -14.51 10.73 6.00
C VAL A 119 -15.08 12.15 6.03
N ASP A 120 -16.35 12.31 6.40
CA ASP A 120 -17.04 13.62 6.54
C ASP A 120 -17.49 14.32 5.24
N GLY A 121 -17.58 13.57 4.13
CA GLY A 121 -18.24 14.02 2.89
C GLY A 121 -17.29 14.58 1.84
N TYR A 122 -17.70 14.45 0.58
CA TYR A 122 -16.91 14.77 -0.62
C TYR A 122 -16.91 16.27 -0.96
N THR A 123 -16.56 17.11 0.01
CA THR A 123 -16.29 18.53 -0.23
C THR A 123 -14.87 18.71 -0.76
N ALA A 124 -14.63 19.81 -1.48
CA ALA A 124 -13.30 20.12 -2.00
C ALA A 124 -12.23 20.19 -0.89
N ARG A 125 -12.59 20.71 0.29
CA ARG A 125 -11.71 20.80 1.46
C ARG A 125 -11.33 19.42 2.00
N HIS A 126 -12.31 18.54 2.22
CA HIS A 126 -12.07 17.21 2.79
C HIS A 126 -11.25 16.34 1.84
N VAL A 127 -11.61 16.33 0.55
CA VAL A 127 -10.84 15.60 -0.48
C VAL A 127 -9.40 16.11 -0.54
N THR A 128 -9.19 17.44 -0.59
CA THR A 128 -7.84 18.02 -0.61
C THR A 128 -7.03 17.62 0.64
N CYS A 129 -7.65 17.66 1.83
CA CYS A 129 -6.99 17.30 3.08
C CYS A 129 -6.54 15.82 3.11
N SER A 130 -7.45 14.92 2.74
CA SER A 130 -7.14 13.47 2.68
C SER A 130 -6.06 13.16 1.66
N LEU A 131 -6.09 13.79 0.48
CA LEU A 131 -5.05 13.65 -0.53
C LEU A 131 -3.70 14.18 -0.04
N LYS A 132 -3.65 15.35 0.60
CA LYS A 132 -2.40 15.88 1.18
C LYS A 132 -1.81 14.96 2.24
N LYS A 133 -2.64 14.37 3.11
CA LYS A 133 -2.19 13.39 4.11
C LYS A 133 -1.59 12.15 3.45
N ALA A 134 -2.25 11.60 2.41
CA ALA A 134 -1.77 10.45 1.68
C ALA A 134 -0.46 10.74 0.92
N LEU A 135 -0.37 11.89 0.24
CA LEU A 135 0.84 12.32 -0.49
C LEU A 135 2.03 12.52 0.43
N LYS A 136 1.85 13.18 1.58
CA LYS A 136 2.93 13.35 2.58
C LYS A 136 3.43 12.02 3.11
N ARG A 137 2.52 11.07 3.35
CA ARG A 137 2.88 9.71 3.79
C ARG A 137 3.67 8.96 2.72
N ALA A 138 3.17 8.98 1.48
CA ALA A 138 3.86 8.39 0.34
C ALA A 138 5.28 8.95 0.19
N ALA A 139 5.43 10.27 0.28
CA ALA A 139 6.73 10.93 0.21
C ALA A 139 7.68 10.48 1.33
N GLY A 140 7.19 10.38 2.56
CA GLY A 140 7.97 9.91 3.70
C GLY A 140 8.41 8.45 3.56
N GLU A 141 7.51 7.56 3.14
CA GLU A 141 7.84 6.14 2.94
C GLU A 141 8.82 5.94 1.78
N ILE A 142 8.67 6.67 0.67
CA ILE A 142 9.61 6.65 -0.45
C ILE A 142 10.98 7.18 -0.02
N ALA A 143 11.06 8.27 0.75
CA ALA A 143 12.32 8.78 1.29
C ALA A 143 13.07 7.73 2.12
N VAL A 144 12.36 7.04 3.02
CA VAL A 144 12.96 5.96 3.82
C VAL A 144 13.44 4.81 2.94
N GLY A 145 12.71 4.48 1.88
CA GLY A 145 13.12 3.48 0.89
C GLY A 145 14.37 3.89 0.11
N LEU A 146 14.44 5.15 -0.34
CA LEU A 146 15.56 5.71 -1.10
C LEU A 146 16.83 5.82 -0.26
N TYR A 147 16.73 6.15 1.03
CA TYR A 147 17.88 6.13 1.94
C TYR A 147 18.60 4.76 1.97
N ARG A 148 17.90 3.69 1.59
CA ARG A 148 18.43 2.32 1.53
C ARG A 148 18.82 1.88 0.12
N SER A 149 18.73 2.74 -0.90
CA SER A 149 18.95 2.34 -2.30
C SER A 149 19.37 3.49 -3.23
N ASN A 150 20.53 3.34 -3.87
CA ASN A 150 21.18 4.40 -4.66
C ASN A 150 20.86 4.36 -6.17
N THR A 151 20.07 3.40 -6.66
CA THR A 151 19.84 3.18 -8.11
C THR A 151 18.39 3.40 -8.54
N ILE A 152 17.54 3.93 -7.67
CA ILE A 152 16.11 4.03 -7.90
C ILE A 152 15.76 5.37 -8.57
N ASP A 153 15.08 5.30 -9.71
CA ASP A 153 14.60 6.46 -10.46
C ASP A 153 13.07 6.34 -10.73
N ARG A 154 12.41 7.45 -11.07
CA ARG A 154 11.00 7.51 -11.53
C ARG A 154 9.99 6.82 -10.61
N ASN A 155 10.08 7.11 -9.32
CA ASN A 155 9.10 6.67 -8.33
C ASN A 155 7.68 7.15 -8.68
N HIS A 156 6.69 6.33 -8.35
CA HIS A 156 5.30 6.59 -8.75
C HIS A 156 4.35 6.42 -7.57
N VAL A 157 3.42 7.37 -7.43
CA VAL A 157 2.39 7.36 -6.40
C VAL A 157 1.03 7.22 -7.05
N PHE A 158 0.25 6.23 -6.62
CA PHE A 158 -1.12 6.01 -7.05
C PHE A 158 -2.05 6.02 -5.84
N LEU A 159 -3.06 6.88 -5.91
CA LEU A 159 -4.06 7.06 -4.87
C LEU A 159 -5.44 6.75 -5.44
N PHE A 160 -6.07 5.69 -4.96
CA PHE A 160 -7.46 5.41 -5.26
C PHE A 160 -8.34 6.12 -4.24
N ILE A 161 -9.15 7.09 -4.67
CA ILE A 161 -10.07 7.78 -3.76
C ILE A 161 -11.31 6.91 -3.61
N ASP A 162 -11.45 6.28 -2.44
CA ASP A 162 -12.61 5.44 -2.18
C ASP A 162 -13.84 6.32 -1.98
N ARG A 163 -14.89 5.98 -2.72
CA ARG A 163 -16.20 6.59 -2.59
C ARG A 163 -17.00 5.76 -1.60
N THR A 164 -16.76 5.95 -0.31
CA THR A 164 -17.67 5.40 0.70
C THR A 164 -19.04 6.00 0.42
N PRO A 165 -20.10 5.21 0.25
CA PRO A 165 -21.44 5.73 0.06
C PRO A 165 -21.88 6.42 1.36
N SER A 166 -21.52 7.68 1.50
CA SER A 166 -22.14 8.58 2.43
C SER A 166 -23.49 8.98 1.83
N GLY A 167 -24.56 9.00 2.62
CA GLY A 167 -25.86 9.52 2.17
C GLY A 167 -25.83 10.97 1.67
N SER A 168 -24.70 11.66 1.85
CA SER A 168 -24.40 12.95 1.24
C SER A 168 -24.00 12.82 -0.23
N LYS A 169 -24.72 13.54 -1.10
CA LYS A 169 -24.41 13.68 -2.53
C LYS A 169 -22.98 14.22 -2.72
N ILE A 170 -22.27 13.72 -3.71
CA ILE A 170 -20.99 14.29 -4.15
C ILE A 170 -21.24 15.73 -4.60
N GLN A 171 -20.62 16.70 -3.93
CA GLN A 171 -20.85 18.13 -4.16
C GLN A 171 -19.89 18.76 -5.17
N MET A 172 -19.11 17.95 -5.88
CA MET A 172 -18.03 18.42 -6.75
C MET A 172 -18.27 18.05 -8.20
N SER A 173 -18.14 19.03 -9.09
CA SER A 173 -18.10 18.80 -10.53
C SER A 173 -16.80 18.10 -10.95
N PRO A 174 -16.72 17.50 -12.15
CA PRO A 174 -15.48 16.97 -12.68
C PRO A 174 -14.32 17.99 -12.74
N ALA A 175 -14.61 19.28 -12.93
CA ALA A 175 -13.60 20.34 -12.90
C ALA A 175 -13.07 20.55 -11.48
N ASP A 176 -13.93 20.53 -10.46
CA ASP A 176 -13.53 20.64 -9.06
C ASP A 176 -12.63 19.49 -8.65
N TRP A 177 -12.93 18.26 -9.12
CA TRP A 177 -12.08 17.09 -8.90
C TRP A 177 -10.65 17.29 -9.41
N ARG A 178 -10.48 17.85 -10.61
CA ARG A 178 -9.14 18.16 -11.14
C ARG A 178 -8.44 19.22 -10.30
N ASN A 179 -9.16 20.27 -9.90
CA ASN A 179 -8.61 21.36 -9.10
C ASN A 179 -8.12 20.91 -7.73
N VAL A 180 -8.87 20.06 -7.02
CA VAL A 180 -8.46 19.57 -5.70
C VAL A 180 -7.25 18.65 -5.77
N VAL A 181 -7.17 17.78 -6.78
CA VAL A 181 -6.02 16.89 -6.99
C VAL A 181 -4.78 17.72 -7.29
N TYR A 182 -4.90 18.68 -8.20
CA TYR A 182 -3.79 19.56 -8.57
C TYR A 182 -3.35 20.44 -7.40
N LYS A 183 -4.28 20.99 -6.60
CA LYS A 183 -3.97 21.76 -5.39
C LYS A 183 -3.21 20.91 -4.37
N ALA A 184 -3.70 19.69 -4.09
CA ALA A 184 -3.05 18.78 -3.17
C ALA A 184 -1.63 18.42 -3.63
N TYR A 185 -1.44 18.13 -4.92
CA TYR A 185 -0.13 17.89 -5.51
C TYR A 185 0.77 19.12 -5.39
N ARG A 186 0.32 20.31 -5.81
CA ARG A 186 1.10 21.55 -5.76
C ARG A 186 1.60 21.84 -4.34
N ASP A 187 0.71 21.74 -3.35
CA ASP A 187 1.02 22.00 -1.95
C ASP A 187 2.03 20.99 -1.37
N CYS A 188 2.08 19.77 -1.92
CA CYS A 188 2.99 18.72 -1.49
C CYS A 188 4.22 18.57 -2.40
N LYS A 189 4.26 19.22 -3.56
CA LYS A 189 5.31 19.07 -4.57
C LYS A 189 6.69 19.36 -3.99
N ARG A 190 6.85 20.41 -3.17
CA ARG A 190 8.13 20.71 -2.51
C ARG A 190 8.58 19.60 -1.57
N ILE A 191 7.66 19.00 -0.83
CA ILE A 191 7.95 17.89 0.09
C ILE A 191 8.39 16.67 -0.73
N VAL A 192 7.62 16.32 -1.76
CA VAL A 192 7.92 15.20 -2.66
C VAL A 192 9.27 15.38 -3.36
N ILE A 193 9.56 16.59 -3.86
CA ILE A 193 10.82 16.89 -4.56
C ILE A 193 12.01 16.96 -3.59
N HIS A 194 11.89 17.60 -2.41
CA HIS A 194 12.99 17.65 -1.44
C HIS A 194 13.41 16.26 -0.98
N PHE A 195 12.47 15.32 -0.88
CA PHE A 195 12.78 13.93 -0.52
C PHE A 195 13.38 13.11 -1.67
N ILE A 196 13.13 13.47 -2.93
CA ILE A 196 13.72 12.81 -4.11
C ILE A 196 15.10 13.42 -4.44
N ALA A 197 15.27 14.73 -4.18
CA ALA A 197 16.46 15.50 -4.53
C ALA A 197 17.45 15.70 -3.37
N SER A 198 17.25 15.04 -2.23
CA SER A 198 18.28 14.95 -1.19
C SER A 198 19.08 13.66 -1.42
N PRO A 199 20.18 13.70 -2.21
CA PRO A 199 21.22 12.71 -2.01
C PRO A 199 21.78 12.91 -0.59
N ALA A 200 22.25 11.83 0.01
CA ALA A 200 23.13 11.93 1.17
C ALA A 200 24.38 12.76 0.83
#